data_AF-A0A968PYG4-F1
#
_entry.id   AF-A0A968PYG4-F1
#
_cell.length_a   1.000
_cell.length_b   1.000
_cell.length_c   1.000
_cell.angle_alpha   90.00
_cell.angle_beta   90.00
_cell.angle_gamma   90.00
#
_symmetry.space_group_name_H-M   'P 1'
#
loop_
_entity.id
_entity.type
_entity.pdbx_description
1 polymer ?
#
loop_
_entity_poly.entity_id
_entity_poly.type
_entity_poly.pdbx_seq_one_letter_code
_entity_poly.pdbx_strand_id
1 'polypeptide(L)' 'MWSKLKQFLRGAEARTSETLHQAIAQGLEQITLDDIRSWFTHACYCT' A
#
# COMPACT_ATOMS: atom_id res chain seq x y z
N MET A 1 3.42 -0.84 5.79
CA MET A 1 2.25 -0.44 4.95
C MET A 1 2.57 0.52 3.78
N TRP A 2 2.61 1.86 3.96
CA TRP A 2 2.59 2.83 2.84
C TRP A 2 3.76 2.71 1.85
N SER A 3 4.97 2.44 2.35
CA SER A 3 6.14 2.21 1.48
C SER A 3 6.02 0.95 0.62
N LYS A 4 5.31 -0.08 1.10
CA LYS A 4 5.04 -1.32 0.36
C LYS A 4 4.04 -1.08 -0.77
N LEU A 5 2.95 -0.37 -0.47
CA LEU A 5 1.96 0.04 -1.48
C LEU A 5 2.59 0.90 -2.59
N LYS A 6 3.41 1.88 -2.23
CA LYS A 6 4.10 2.73 -3.22
C LYS A 6 5.08 1.96 -4.09
N GLN A 7 5.80 0.97 -3.54
CA GLN A 7 6.67 0.12 -4.33
C GLN A 7 5.88 -0.72 -5.34
N PHE A 8 4.74 -1.28 -4.91
CA PHE A 8 3.84 -2.03 -5.80
C PHE A 8 3.30 -1.14 -6.94
N LEU A 9 2.80 0.05 -6.61
CA LEU A 9 2.28 1.00 -7.60
C LEU A 9 3.36 1.50 -8.56
N ARG A 10 4.60 1.66 -8.10
CA ARG A 10 5.74 2.00 -8.98
C ARG A 10 6.06 0.89 -9.98
N GLY A 11 5.95 -0.37 -9.59
CA GLY A 11 6.15 -1.52 -10.49
C GLY A 11 4.97 -1.76 -11.43
N ALA A 12 3.76 -1.37 -11.05
CA ALA A 12 2.55 -1.56 -11.85
C ALA A 12 2.48 -0.62 -13.08
N GLU A 13 3.30 0.44 -13.14
CA GLU A 13 3.35 1.42 -14.25
C GLU A 13 1.96 1.79 -14.81
N ALA A 14 1.02 2.10 -13.92
CA ALA A 14 -0.35 2.41 -14.33
C ALA A 14 -0.40 3.73 -15.12
N ARG A 15 -0.49 3.64 -16.45
CA ARG A 15 -0.55 4.79 -17.38
C ARG A 15 -1.97 5.27 -17.65
N THR A 16 -2.98 4.66 -17.02
CA THR A 16 -4.39 5.05 -17.13
C THR A 16 -5.07 5.09 -15.76
N SER A 17 -6.13 5.89 -15.62
CA SER A 17 -6.87 6.00 -14.34
C SER A 17 -7.49 4.67 -13.91
N GLU A 18 -7.96 3.86 -14.86
CA GLU A 18 -8.53 2.53 -14.58
C GLU A 18 -7.46 1.56 -14.07
N THR A 19 -6.30 1.51 -14.73
CA THR A 19 -5.18 0.66 -14.28
C THR A 19 -4.64 1.11 -12.92
N LEU A 20 -4.69 2.42 -12.63
CA LEU A 20 -4.30 2.94 -11.32
C LEU A 20 -5.26 2.47 -10.23
N HIS A 21 -6.58 2.54 -10.46
CA HIS A 21 -7.57 2.03 -9.50
C HIS A 21 -7.43 0.53 -9.27
N GLN A 22 -7.23 -0.26 -10.32
CA GLN A 22 -6.99 -1.70 -10.20
C GLN A 22 -5.70 -2.00 -9.44
N ALA A 23 -4.61 -1.28 -9.74
CA ALA A 23 -3.35 -1.45 -9.03
C ALA A 23 -3.45 -1.03 -7.55
N ILE A 24 -4.25 -0.02 -7.22
CA ILE A 24 -4.51 0.34 -5.83
C ILE A 24 -5.27 -0.77 -5.12
N ALA A 25 -6.34 -1.31 -5.72
CA ALA A 25 -7.10 -2.41 -5.15
C ALA A 25 -6.21 -3.63 -4.88
N GLN A 26 -5.46 -4.09 -5.88
CA GLN A 26 -4.53 -5.22 -5.73
C GLN A 26 -3.38 -4.95 -4.77
N GLY A 27 -2.94 -3.70 -4.69
CA GLY A 27 -1.91 -3.28 -3.74
C GLY A 27 -2.42 -3.32 -2.30
N LEU A 28 -3.68 -2.93 -2.07
CA LEU A 28 -4.33 -2.98 -0.76
C LEU A 28 -4.63 -4.42 -0.32
N GLU A 29 -5.01 -5.31 -1.23
CA GLU A 29 -5.20 -6.74 -0.92
C GLU A 29 -3.93 -7.44 -0.43
N GLN A 30 -2.75 -6.94 -0.82
CA GLN A 30 -1.45 -7.45 -0.37
C GLN A 30 -0.99 -6.89 0.99
N ILE A 31 -1.70 -5.91 1.53
CA ILE A 31 -1.41 -5.34 2.85
C ILE A 31 -2.01 -6.26 3.91
N THR A 32 -1.15 -6.75 4.80
CA THR A 32 -1.57 -7.61 5.90
C THR A 32 -1.92 -6.80 7.16
N LEU A 33 -2.61 -7.43 8.12
CA LEU A 33 -2.83 -6.82 9.44
C LEU A 33 -1.52 -6.49 10.16
N ASP A 34 -0.46 -7.27 9.93
CA ASP A 34 0.88 -6.99 10.46
C ASP A 34 1.48 -5.72 9.85
N ASP A 35 1.37 -5.55 8.53
CA ASP A 35 1.80 -4.32 7.85
C ASP A 35 1.12 -3.07 8.41
N ILE A 36 -0.15 -3.18 8.79
CA ILE A 36 -0.96 -2.11 9.40
C ILE A 36 -0.48 -1.84 10.82
N ARG A 37 -0.37 -2.88 11.66
CA ARG A 37 0.13 -2.75 13.04
C ARG A 37 1.52 -2.13 13.07
N SER A 38 2.43 -2.65 12.25
CA SER A 38 3.78 -2.12 12.07
C SER A 38 3.76 -0.66 11.61
N TRP A 39 2.82 -0.26 10.74
CA TRP A 39 2.66 1.14 10.36
C TRP A 39 2.18 2.02 11.53
N PHE A 40 1.22 1.58 12.33
CA PHE A 40 0.78 2.33 13.53
C PHE A 40 1.89 2.44 14.58
N THR A 41 2.65 1.38 14.80
CA THR A 41 3.81 1.36 15.72
C THR A 41 4.94 2.25 15.21
N HIS A 42 5.26 2.20 13.92
CA HIS A 42 6.36 2.97 13.32
C HIS A 42 6.00 4.45 13.13
N ALA A 43 4.73 4.76 12.85
CA ALA A 43 4.24 6.14 12.73
C ALA A 43 3.95 6.80 14.08
N CYS A 44 4.31 6.14 15.20
CA CYS A 44 4.19 6.67 16.57
C CYS A 44 2.76 7.10 16.95
N TYR A 45 1.76 6.34 16.51
CA TYR A 45 0.35 6.53 16.91
C TYR A 45 -0.07 5.62 18.08
N CYS A 46 0.84 4.78 18.57
CA CYS A 46 0.69 4.04 19.80
C CYS A 46 1.57 4.71 20.86
N THR A 47 0.97 5.54 21.71
CA THR A 47 1.54 5.89 23.03
C THR A 47 0.82 5.07 24.08
#